data_AF-A0A7I7YLK8-F1
#
_entry.id   AF-A0A7I7YLK8-F1
#
_cell.length_a   1.000
_cell.length_b   1.000
_cell.length_c   1.000
_cell.angle_alpha   90.00
_cell.angle_beta   90.00
_cell.angle_gamma   90.00
#
_symmetry.space_group_name_H-M   'P 1'
#
loop_
_entity.id
_entity.type
_entity.pdbx_description
1 polymer ?
#
loop_
_entity_poly.entity_id
_entity_poly.type
_entity_poly.pdbx_seq_one_letter_code
_entity_poly.pdbx_strand_id
1 'polypeptide(L)' 'MSRAGKAQTLEDVLVQDYRVSSASLRSHDLVEGIRAQLVDKDRNPKWSPAELAEVSAADVEAYFAPVDDDLSF' A
#
# COMPACT_ATOMS: atom_id res chain seq x y z
N MET A 1 -17.47 0.29 0.25
CA MET A 1 -17.02 1.48 -0.54
C MET A 1 -15.58 1.78 -0.16
N SER A 2 -14.68 1.88 -1.14
CA SER A 2 -13.26 2.24 -0.92
C SER A 2 -13.12 3.74 -0.60
N ARG A 3 -12.00 4.17 -0.01
CA ARG A 3 -11.70 5.60 0.26
C ARG A 3 -11.67 6.42 -1.03
N ALA A 4 -11.03 5.88 -2.08
CA ALA A 4 -11.01 6.49 -3.41
C ALA A 4 -12.42 6.70 -3.99
N GLY A 5 -13.35 5.76 -3.76
CA GLY A 5 -14.75 5.90 -4.19
C GLY A 5 -15.53 7.01 -3.50
N LYS A 6 -14.95 7.70 -2.51
CA LYS A 6 -15.52 8.86 -1.82
C LYS A 6 -14.79 10.17 -2.16
N ALA A 7 -13.72 10.13 -2.93
CA ALA A 7 -12.98 11.32 -3.35
C ALA A 7 -13.86 12.20 -4.26
N GLN A 8 -13.64 13.52 -4.21
CA GLN A 8 -14.44 14.47 -5.00
C GLN A 8 -13.87 14.69 -6.39
N THR A 9 -12.55 14.56 -6.54
CA THR A 9 -11.82 14.84 -7.78
C THR A 9 -10.91 13.67 -8.17
N LEU A 10 -10.47 13.65 -9.42
CA LEU A 10 -9.48 12.68 -9.88
C LEU A 10 -8.12 12.95 -9.23
N GLU A 11 -7.79 14.23 -9.07
CA GLU A 11 -6.59 14.72 -8.43
C GLU A 11 -6.47 14.17 -6.99
N ASP A 12 -7.56 14.21 -6.21
CA ASP A 12 -7.62 13.64 -4.86
C ASP A 12 -7.30 12.13 -4.87
N VAL A 13 -7.84 11.39 -5.84
CA VAL A 13 -7.57 9.94 -5.99
C VAL A 13 -6.10 9.71 -6.32
N LEU A 14 -5.53 10.50 -7.23
CA LEU A 14 -4.14 10.36 -7.65
C LEU A 14 -3.17 10.70 -6.52
N VAL A 15 -3.43 11.72 -5.70
CA VAL A 15 -2.64 11.99 -4.48
C VAL A 15 -2.71 10.80 -3.52
N GLN A 16 -3.90 10.26 -3.28
CA GLN A 16 -4.06 9.11 -2.39
C GLN A 16 -3.32 7.88 -2.90
N ASP A 17 -3.44 7.55 -4.18
CA ASP A 17 -2.79 6.40 -4.81
C ASP A 17 -1.26 6.56 -4.83
N TYR A 18 -0.76 7.79 -5.00
CA TYR A 18 0.67 8.09 -4.91
C TYR A 18 1.23 7.79 -3.52
N ARG A 19 0.53 8.19 -2.45
CA ARG A 19 0.93 7.90 -1.07
C ARG A 19 0.92 6.39 -0.78
N VAL A 20 -0.14 5.68 -1.18
CA VAL A 20 -0.24 4.22 -1.00
C VAL A 20 0.87 3.50 -1.75
N SER A 21 1.18 3.92 -2.97
CA SER A 21 2.26 3.35 -3.77
C SER A 21 3.62 3.59 -3.11
N SER A 22 3.85 4.81 -2.63
CA SER A 22 5.09 5.20 -1.93
C SER A 22 5.29 4.42 -0.62
N ALA A 23 4.23 4.21 0.16
CA ALA A 23 4.27 3.38 1.36
C ALA A 23 4.53 1.90 1.02
N SER A 24 3.88 1.38 -0.04
CA SER A 24 4.08 0.02 -0.51
C SER A 24 5.52 -0.25 -0.91
N LEU A 25 6.18 0.71 -1.58
CA LEU A 25 7.60 0.62 -1.96
C LEU A 25 8.54 0.48 -0.76
N ARG A 26 8.15 0.97 0.42
CA ARG A 26 8.92 0.83 1.66
C ARG A 26 8.53 -0.41 2.48
N SER A 27 7.47 -1.10 2.09
CA SER A 27 6.97 -2.26 2.81
C SER A 27 7.76 -3.52 2.48
N HIS A 28 7.87 -4.40 3.47
CA HIS A 28 8.38 -5.76 3.28
C HIS A 28 7.56 -6.52 2.22
N ASP A 29 6.24 -6.43 2.32
CA ASP A 29 5.32 -7.29 1.59
C ASP A 29 5.30 -7.04 0.08
N LEU A 30 5.66 -5.84 -0.39
CA LEU A 30 5.82 -5.62 -1.82
C LEU A 30 6.94 -6.50 -2.41
N VAL A 31 8.11 -6.50 -1.75
CA VAL A 31 9.26 -7.29 -2.18
C VAL A 31 8.97 -8.78 -2.06
N GLU A 32 8.34 -9.19 -0.95
CA GLU A 32 7.99 -10.59 -0.72
C GLU A 32 6.95 -11.11 -1.73
N GLY A 33 5.95 -10.29 -2.06
CA GLY A 33 4.97 -10.63 -3.09
C GLY A 33 5.61 -10.81 -4.46
N ILE A 34 6.53 -9.92 -4.84
CA ILE A 34 7.31 -10.04 -6.07
C ILE A 34 8.17 -11.31 -6.06
N ARG A 35 8.85 -11.59 -4.95
CA ARG A 35 9.67 -12.81 -4.79
C ARG A 35 8.81 -14.06 -5.03
N ALA A 36 7.72 -14.21 -4.28
CA ALA A 36 6.86 -15.38 -4.33
C ALA A 36 6.17 -15.57 -5.69
N GLN A 37 5.79 -14.46 -6.35
CA GLN A 37 5.00 -14.51 -7.59
C GLN A 37 5.85 -14.56 -8.87
N LEU A 38 6.97 -13.83 -8.91
CA LEU A 38 7.71 -13.56 -10.14
C LEU A 38 9.15 -14.09 -10.13
N VAL A 39 9.82 -14.10 -8.97
CA VAL A 39 11.22 -14.54 -8.86
C VAL A 39 11.28 -16.05 -8.62
N ASP A 40 10.88 -16.50 -7.42
CA ASP A 40 10.93 -17.89 -7.01
C ASP A 40 9.72 -18.68 -7.55
N LYS A 41 8.60 -17.98 -7.78
CA LYS A 41 7.34 -18.53 -8.32
C LYS A 41 6.75 -19.66 -7.47
N ASP A 42 7.09 -19.69 -6.18
CA ASP A 42 6.60 -20.67 -5.21
C ASP A 42 5.12 -20.46 -4.84
N ARG A 43 4.56 -19.27 -5.12
CA ARG A 43 3.20 -18.86 -4.74
C ARG A 43 2.93 -19.01 -3.23
N ASN A 44 3.96 -18.88 -2.40
CA ASN A 44 3.90 -19.05 -0.95
C ASN A 44 4.53 -17.84 -0.23
N PRO A 45 3.93 -16.65 -0.38
CA PRO A 45 4.44 -15.44 0.26
C PRO A 45 4.39 -15.53 1.79
N LYS A 46 5.37 -14.92 2.44
CA LYS A 46 5.51 -14.80 3.90
C LYS A 46 5.16 -13.38 4.33
N TRP A 47 3.87 -13.07 4.36
CA TRP A 47 3.37 -11.77 4.76
C TRP A 47 3.73 -11.40 6.20
N SER A 48 3.91 -10.11 6.44
CA SER A 48 4.19 -9.57 7.76
C SER A 48 3.38 -8.29 7.99
N PRO A 49 2.36 -8.31 8.87
CA PRO A 49 1.93 -9.44 9.69
C PRO A 49 1.31 -10.60 8.87
N ALA A 50 1.31 -11.81 9.45
CA ALA A 50 0.90 -13.01 8.73
C ALA A 50 -0.62 -13.16 8.64
N GLU A 51 -1.34 -12.65 9.65
CA GLU A 51 -2.78 -12.75 9.76
C GLU A 51 -3.46 -11.38 9.71
N LEU A 52 -4.63 -11.31 9.08
CA LEU A 52 -5.38 -10.06 8.96
C LEU A 52 -5.75 -9.44 10.32
N ALA A 53 -5.98 -10.28 11.34
CA ALA A 53 -6.33 -9.84 12.69
C ALA A 53 -5.19 -9.08 13.40
N GLU A 54 -3.95 -9.22 12.90
CA GLU A 54 -2.77 -8.56 13.43
C GLU A 54 -2.52 -7.19 12.76
N VAL A 55 -3.22 -6.89 11.66
CA VAL A 55 -3.16 -5.57 11.00
C VAL A 55 -3.98 -4.58 11.82
N SER A 56 -3.29 -3.60 12.42
CA SER A 56 -3.95 -2.54 13.16
C SER A 56 -4.51 -1.45 12.24
N ALA A 57 -5.42 -0.64 12.76
CA ALA A 57 -5.88 0.55 12.03
C ALA A 57 -4.72 1.52 11.74
N ALA A 58 -3.73 1.60 12.63
CA ALA A 58 -2.57 2.47 12.44
C ALA A 58 -1.70 2.01 11.27
N ASP A 59 -1.55 0.69 11.07
CA ASP A 59 -0.83 0.14 9.92
C ASP A 59 -1.50 0.55 8.61
N VAL A 60 -2.84 0.53 8.58
CA VAL A 60 -3.62 0.97 7.41
C VAL A 60 -3.47 2.48 7.20
N GLU A 61 -3.61 3.30 8.25
CA GLU A 61 -3.48 4.77 8.10
C GLU A 61 -2.09 5.19 7.64
N ALA A 62 -1.04 4.46 8.02
CA ALA A 62 0.32 4.75 7.59
C ALA A 62 0.51 4.73 6.06
N TYR A 63 -0.29 3.95 5.33
CA TYR A 63 -0.27 3.93 3.86
C TYR A 63 -0.87 5.17 3.22
N PHE A 64 -1.68 5.94 3.96
CA PHE A 64 -2.32 7.17 3.48
C PHE A 64 -1.64 8.45 3.97
N ALA A 65 -0.60 8.32 4.80
CA ALA A 65 0.15 9.45 5.32
C ALA A 65 0.86 10.22 4.18
N PRO A 66 0.95 11.57 4.28
CA PRO A 66 1.75 12.36 3.35
C PRO A 66 3.20 11.88 3.28
N VAL A 67 3.85 12.12 2.14
CA VAL A 67 5.28 11.87 1.92
C VAL A 67 6.01 13.18 1.65
N ASP A 68 7.34 13.19 1.76
CA ASP A 68 8.13 14.44 1.68
C ASP A 68 7.96 15.20 0.35
N ASP A 69 7.86 14.48 -0.77
CA ASP A 69 7.62 15.01 -2.12
C ASP A 69 6.24 14.57 -2.61
N ASP A 70 5.21 14.98 -1.88
CA ASP A 70 3.83 14.57 -2.17
C ASP A 70 3.33 15.13 -3.50
N LEU A 71 2.45 14.37 -4.16
CA LEU A 71 1.94 14.74 -5.48
C LEU A 71 1.08 16.03 -5.39
N SER A 72 1.39 17.00 -6.25
CA SER A 72 0.63 18.24 -6.42
C SER A 72 0.31 18.51 -7.90
N PHE A 73 -0.80 19.21 -8.16
CA PHE A 73 -1.30 19.55 -9.51
C PHE A 73 -1.32 21.05 -9.76
#